data_AF-A0AAW5E9M6-F1
#
_entry.id   AF-A0AAW5E9M6-F1
#
_cell.length_a   1.000
_cell.length_b   1.000
_cell.length_c   1.000
_cell.angle_alpha   90.00
_cell.angle_beta   90.00
_cell.angle_gamma   90.00
#
_symmetry.space_group_name_H-M   'P 1'
#
loop_
_entity.id
_entity.type
_entity.pdbx_description
1 polymer ?
#
loop_
_entity_poly.entity_id
_entity_poly.type
_entity_poly.pdbx_seq_one_letter_code
_entity_poly.pdbx_strand_id
1 'polypeptide(L)'
;MNSRFKSIFSEKGITLLEVLTSIVILTIIVITFLSMYIQSASTNNVSKDILDTTYIAQSEMEAIYNINKNEINITDGLSRIQNGLGYRLIRGDYNADFNFYKIVNDYYILLSIQAEGNESELYKVIINIFNDSSMSQKEAQIETLFSWENSKDVSDVKE
;
A
#
# COMPACT_ATOMS: atom_id res chain seq x y z
N MET A 1 36.32 17.04 59.79
CA MET A 1 35.69 16.43 58.61
C MET A 1 34.52 15.56 59.08
N ASN A 2 33.32 15.83 58.59
CA ASN A 2 32.03 15.63 59.27
C ASN A 2 31.69 14.17 59.66
N SER A 3 31.48 13.92 60.96
CA SER A 3 31.14 12.59 61.52
C SER A 3 29.81 12.01 61.03
N ARG A 4 28.96 12.83 60.37
CA ARG A 4 27.66 12.41 59.82
C ARG A 4 27.78 11.51 58.59
N PHE A 5 28.87 11.59 57.83
CA PHE A 5 29.07 10.69 56.68
C PHE A 5 29.49 9.27 57.09
N LYS A 6 30.07 9.09 58.29
CA LYS A 6 30.58 7.79 58.75
C LYS A 6 29.48 6.73 58.94
N SER A 7 28.23 7.15 59.21
CA SER A 7 27.08 6.25 59.34
C SER A 7 26.58 5.72 57.99
N ILE A 8 26.84 6.45 56.90
CA ILE A 8 26.39 6.11 55.54
C ILE A 8 27.31 5.03 54.93
N PHE A 9 28.60 5.05 55.28
CA PHE A 9 29.59 4.04 54.90
C PHE A 9 29.61 2.80 55.81
N SER A 10 28.50 2.47 56.48
CA SER A 10 28.38 1.17 57.16
C SER A 10 28.04 0.08 56.14
N GLU A 11 28.46 -1.16 56.40
CA GLU A 11 28.17 -2.32 55.52
C GLU A 11 26.71 -2.39 55.08
N LYS A 12 25.76 -2.11 56.00
CA LYS A 12 24.32 -2.07 55.71
C LYS A 12 23.91 -0.93 54.75
N GLY A 13 24.57 0.21 54.83
CA GLY A 13 24.37 1.34 53.92
C GLY A 13 24.89 1.06 52.51
N ILE A 14 25.99 0.31 52.40
CA ILE A 14 26.57 -0.12 51.12
C ILE A 14 25.67 -1.16 50.43
N THR A 15 25.13 -2.14 51.16
CA THR A 15 24.19 -3.14 50.59
C THR A 15 22.89 -2.50 50.08
N LEU A 16 22.36 -1.48 50.77
CA LEU A 16 21.17 -0.77 50.30
C LEU A 16 21.41 -0.02 48.98
N LEU A 17 22.59 0.61 48.85
CA LEU A 17 23.00 1.32 47.65
C LEU A 17 23.15 0.37 46.45
N GLU A 18 23.70 -0.83 46.69
CA GLU A 18 23.85 -1.86 45.65
C GLU A 18 22.49 -2.30 45.11
N VAL A 19 21.54 -2.65 45.99
CA VAL A 19 20.17 -3.04 45.59
C VAL A 19 19.46 -1.91 44.85
N LEU A 20 19.59 -0.67 45.33
CA LEU A 20 19.02 0.50 44.65
C LEU A 20 19.61 0.66 43.25
N THR A 21 20.94 0.52 43.12
CA THR A 21 21.64 0.64 41.83
C THR A 21 21.21 -0.46 40.87
N SER A 22 21.05 -1.70 41.33
CA SER A 22 20.54 -2.81 40.52
C SER A 22 19.12 -2.55 40.02
N ILE A 23 18.23 -2.03 40.87
CA ILE A 23 16.85 -1.68 40.47
C ILE A 23 16.86 -0.55 39.44
N VAL A 24 17.70 0.47 39.63
CA VAL A 24 17.85 1.59 38.67
C VAL A 24 18.34 1.09 37.33
N ILE A 25 19.41 0.27 37.30
CA ILE A 25 19.94 -0.32 36.07
C ILE A 25 18.88 -1.19 35.38
N LEU A 26 18.21 -2.05 36.14
CA LEU A 26 17.14 -2.89 35.61
C LEU A 26 16.02 -2.06 34.99
N THR A 27 15.62 -0.97 35.63
CA THR A 27 14.55 -0.09 35.14
C THR A 27 14.94 0.57 33.81
N ILE A 28 16.17 1.05 33.69
CA ILE A 28 16.70 1.63 32.44
C ILE A 28 16.64 0.60 31.31
N ILE A 29 17.04 -0.64 31.59
CA ILE A 29 17.00 -1.75 30.63
C ILE A 29 15.55 -2.04 30.21
N VAL A 30 14.63 -2.20 31.16
CA VAL A 30 13.22 -2.52 30.89
C VAL A 30 12.55 -1.45 30.03
N ILE A 31 12.74 -0.16 30.34
CA ILE A 31 12.15 0.95 29.57
C ILE A 31 12.63 0.91 28.11
N THR A 32 13.92 0.63 27.91
CA THR A 32 14.52 0.54 26.57
C THR A 32 13.87 -0.57 25.75
N PHE A 33 13.71 -1.77 26.33
CA PHE A 33 13.08 -2.90 25.65
C PHE A 33 11.57 -2.69 25.42
N LEU A 34 10.87 -2.01 26.33
CA LEU A 34 9.45 -1.72 26.16
C LEU A 34 9.20 -0.81 24.95
N SER A 35 10.05 0.20 24.76
CA SER A 35 9.98 1.09 23.58
C SER A 35 10.20 0.30 22.28
N MET A 36 11.21 -0.57 22.25
CA MET A 36 11.49 -1.43 21.09
C MET A 36 10.32 -2.38 20.79
N TYR A 37 9.66 -2.93 21.81
CA TYR A 37 8.50 -3.80 21.64
C TYR A 37 7.31 -3.08 21.00
N ILE A 38 6.97 -1.88 21.48
CA ILE A 38 5.89 -1.06 20.91
C ILE A 38 6.18 -0.74 19.44
N GLN A 39 7.42 -0.32 19.14
CA GLN A 39 7.81 -0.01 17.78
C GLN A 39 7.74 -1.25 16.87
N SER A 40 8.21 -2.40 17.34
CA SER A 40 8.14 -3.66 16.59
C SER A 40 6.70 -4.07 16.27
N ALA A 41 5.78 -3.97 17.24
CA ALA A 41 4.38 -4.27 17.02
C ALA A 41 3.74 -3.33 15.99
N SER A 42 4.03 -2.02 16.07
CA SER A 42 3.56 -1.03 15.10
C SER A 42 4.10 -1.31 13.68
N THR A 43 5.40 -1.57 13.56
CA THR A 43 6.03 -1.88 12.26
C THR A 43 5.47 -3.16 11.65
N ASN A 44 5.15 -4.16 12.47
CA ASN A 44 4.58 -5.41 11.98
C ASN A 44 3.17 -5.22 11.40
N ASN A 45 2.34 -4.40 12.05
CA ASN A 45 1.00 -4.08 11.54
C ASN A 45 1.09 -3.30 10.22
N VAL A 46 1.91 -2.24 10.16
CA VAL A 46 2.11 -1.48 8.92
C VAL A 46 2.66 -2.35 7.79
N SER A 47 3.61 -3.25 8.10
CA SER A 47 4.14 -4.19 7.12
C SER A 47 3.07 -5.12 6.57
N LYS A 48 2.18 -5.60 7.44
CA LYS A 48 1.04 -6.43 7.03
C LYS A 48 0.10 -5.67 6.11
N ASP A 49 -0.28 -4.44 6.47
CA ASP A 49 -1.20 -3.63 5.67
C ASP A 49 -0.61 -3.32 4.28
N ILE A 50 0.70 -3.03 4.20
CA ILE A 50 1.42 -2.83 2.93
C ILE A 50 1.41 -4.11 2.08
N LEU A 51 1.64 -5.28 2.69
CA LEU A 51 1.63 -6.55 1.97
C LEU A 51 0.23 -6.90 1.45
N ASP A 52 -0.80 -6.75 2.28
CA ASP A 52 -2.18 -7.03 1.92
C ASP A 52 -2.64 -6.11 0.78
N THR A 53 -2.35 -4.80 0.86
CA THR A 53 -2.67 -3.84 -0.20
C THR A 53 -1.86 -4.09 -1.47
N THR A 54 -0.57 -4.41 -1.37
CA THR A 54 0.24 -4.77 -2.54
C THR A 54 -0.30 -6.01 -3.24
N TYR A 55 -0.71 -7.03 -2.48
CA TYR A 55 -1.31 -8.24 -3.04
C TYR A 55 -2.63 -7.94 -3.77
N ILE A 56 -3.50 -7.10 -3.19
CA ILE A 56 -4.72 -6.65 -3.85
C ILE A 56 -4.38 -5.90 -5.15
N ALA A 57 -3.40 -4.99 -5.13
CA ALA A 57 -3.00 -4.24 -6.31
C ALA A 57 -2.50 -5.16 -7.43
N GLN A 58 -1.67 -6.17 -7.08
CA GLN A 58 -1.16 -7.15 -8.03
C GLN A 58 -2.29 -7.98 -8.63
N SER A 59 -3.19 -8.50 -7.79
CA SER A 59 -4.32 -9.32 -8.25
C SER A 59 -5.24 -8.55 -9.19
N GLU A 60 -5.51 -7.28 -8.91
CA GLU A 60 -6.34 -6.45 -9.79
C GLU A 60 -5.59 -6.10 -11.08
N MET A 61 -4.27 -5.86 -11.03
CA MET A 61 -3.46 -5.64 -12.24
C MET A 61 -3.42 -6.87 -13.14
N GLU A 62 -3.27 -8.07 -12.56
CA GLU A 62 -3.33 -9.33 -13.29
C GLU A 62 -4.71 -9.55 -13.93
N ALA A 63 -5.79 -9.19 -13.24
CA ALA A 63 -7.13 -9.27 -13.79
C ALA A 63 -7.30 -8.35 -15.01
N ILE A 64 -6.78 -7.11 -14.95
CA ILE A 64 -6.82 -6.17 -16.08
C ILE A 64 -5.91 -6.65 -17.22
N TYR A 65 -4.72 -7.15 -16.91
CA TYR A 65 -3.83 -7.74 -17.91
C TYR A 65 -4.50 -8.89 -18.66
N ASN A 66 -5.21 -9.77 -17.95
CA ASN A 66 -5.95 -10.86 -18.57
C ASN A 66 -7.07 -10.36 -19.49
N ILE A 67 -7.70 -9.22 -19.17
CA ILE A 67 -8.66 -8.57 -20.08
C ILE A 67 -7.95 -8.02 -21.30
N ASN A 68 -6.86 -7.26 -21.12
CA ASN A 68 -6.08 -6.70 -22.23
C ASN A 68 -5.57 -7.79 -23.19
N LYS A 69 -5.14 -8.93 -22.67
CA LYS A 69 -4.68 -10.06 -23.50
C LYS A 69 -5.78 -10.73 -24.32
N ASN A 70 -7.02 -10.73 -23.83
CA ASN A 70 -8.13 -11.48 -24.44
C ASN A 70 -9.07 -10.60 -25.28
N GLU A 71 -9.07 -9.29 -25.07
CA GLU A 71 -9.94 -8.35 -25.76
C GLU A 71 -9.15 -7.56 -26.81
N ILE A 72 -9.72 -7.45 -28.02
CA ILE A 72 -9.04 -6.85 -29.17
C ILE A 72 -9.01 -5.32 -29.06
N ASN A 73 -10.09 -4.72 -28.53
CA ASN A 73 -10.23 -3.26 -28.48
C ASN A 73 -10.41 -2.74 -27.04
N ILE A 74 -10.11 -1.45 -26.86
CA ILE A 74 -10.27 -0.76 -25.57
C ILE A 74 -11.72 -0.75 -25.09
N THR A 75 -12.70 -0.61 -26.00
CA THR A 75 -14.12 -0.46 -25.61
C THR A 75 -14.67 -1.71 -24.94
N ASP A 76 -14.34 -2.88 -25.49
CA ASP A 76 -14.68 -4.19 -24.94
C ASP A 76 -13.92 -4.43 -23.64
N GLY A 77 -12.64 -4.05 -23.59
CA GLY A 77 -11.84 -4.06 -22.36
C GLY A 77 -12.49 -3.26 -21.22
N LEU A 78 -12.92 -2.02 -21.48
CA LEU A 78 -13.61 -1.17 -20.51
C LEU A 78 -14.95 -1.79 -20.07
N SER A 79 -15.71 -2.37 -21.01
CA SER A 79 -16.96 -3.07 -20.69
C SER A 79 -16.72 -4.28 -19.78
N ARG A 80 -15.65 -5.05 -20.00
CA ARG A 80 -15.26 -6.17 -19.13
C ARG A 80 -14.79 -5.72 -17.76
N ILE A 81 -14.08 -4.60 -17.67
CA ILE A 81 -13.68 -4.02 -16.39
C ILE A 81 -14.92 -3.67 -15.56
N GLN A 82 -15.94 -3.07 -16.18
CA GLN A 82 -17.17 -2.72 -15.47
C GLN A 82 -18.03 -3.95 -15.12
N ASN A 83 -18.37 -4.74 -16.13
CA ASN A 83 -19.36 -5.82 -16.00
C ASN A 83 -18.76 -7.14 -15.48
N GLY A 84 -17.47 -7.38 -15.73
CA GLY A 84 -16.77 -8.60 -15.32
C GLY A 84 -16.05 -8.46 -13.98
N LEU A 85 -15.34 -7.33 -13.76
CA LEU A 85 -14.58 -7.10 -12.53
C LEU A 85 -15.33 -6.26 -11.48
N GLY A 86 -16.49 -5.71 -11.82
CA GLY A 86 -17.35 -4.97 -10.89
C GLY A 86 -16.92 -3.52 -10.64
N TYR A 87 -16.08 -2.96 -11.52
CA TYR A 87 -15.68 -1.56 -11.42
C TYR A 87 -16.82 -0.61 -11.81
N ARG A 88 -16.86 0.54 -11.16
CA ARG A 88 -17.81 1.62 -11.44
C ARG A 88 -17.09 2.80 -12.06
N LEU A 89 -17.61 3.33 -13.15
CA LEU A 89 -17.01 4.48 -13.84
C LEU A 89 -17.25 5.76 -13.01
N ILE A 90 -16.19 6.52 -12.76
CA ILE A 90 -16.24 7.86 -12.16
C ILE A 90 -16.30 8.90 -13.28
N ARG A 91 -15.37 8.77 -14.24
CA ARG A 91 -15.20 9.69 -15.37
C ARG A 91 -14.60 8.94 -16.54
N GLY A 92 -15.16 9.10 -17.72
CA GLY A 92 -14.60 8.55 -18.96
C GLY A 92 -14.67 9.57 -20.07
N ASP A 93 -13.55 9.81 -20.73
CA ASP A 93 -13.47 10.54 -21.99
C ASP A 93 -12.77 9.64 -23.00
N TYR A 94 -13.46 9.33 -24.10
CA TYR A 94 -12.97 8.47 -25.17
C TYR A 94 -11.63 8.94 -25.77
N ASN A 95 -11.26 10.20 -25.54
CA ASN A 95 -10.05 10.81 -26.08
C ASN A 95 -8.95 11.14 -25.05
N ALA A 96 -9.11 10.78 -23.76
CA ALA A 96 -8.13 11.19 -22.74
C ALA A 96 -7.93 10.17 -21.64
N ASP A 97 -8.91 9.97 -20.75
CA ASP A 97 -8.72 9.22 -19.52
C ASP A 97 -10.01 8.52 -19.05
N PHE A 98 -9.88 7.30 -18.56
CA PHE A 98 -10.93 6.58 -17.85
C PHE A 98 -10.54 6.37 -16.39
N ASN A 99 -11.44 6.73 -15.48
CA ASN A 99 -11.26 6.53 -14.05
C ASN A 99 -12.42 5.68 -13.51
N PHE A 100 -12.07 4.61 -12.83
CA PHE A 100 -12.99 3.67 -12.24
C PHE A 100 -12.70 3.49 -10.76
N TYR A 101 -13.72 3.13 -9.99
CA TYR A 101 -13.56 2.74 -8.61
C TYR A 101 -14.20 1.40 -8.27
N LYS A 102 -13.62 0.73 -7.29
CA LYS A 102 -14.11 -0.53 -6.71
C LYS A 102 -13.73 -0.56 -5.23
N ILE A 103 -14.46 -1.33 -4.43
CA ILE A 103 -14.14 -1.57 -3.02
C ILE A 103 -13.89 -3.05 -2.85
N VAL A 104 -12.76 -3.42 -2.23
CA VAL A 104 -12.36 -4.80 -1.95
C VAL A 104 -11.78 -4.86 -0.55
N ASN A 105 -12.32 -5.71 0.32
CA ASN A 105 -11.84 -5.91 1.70
C ASN A 105 -11.62 -4.59 2.45
N ASP A 106 -12.61 -3.69 2.39
CA ASP A 106 -12.59 -2.34 2.98
C ASP A 106 -11.56 -1.35 2.39
N TYR A 107 -10.77 -1.77 1.41
CA TYR A 107 -9.91 -0.89 0.63
C TYR A 107 -10.63 -0.29 -0.56
N TYR A 108 -10.31 0.97 -0.85
CA TYR A 108 -10.83 1.73 -1.97
C TYR A 108 -9.82 1.69 -3.10
N ILE A 109 -10.24 1.19 -4.25
CA ILE A 109 -9.40 1.01 -5.43
C ILE A 109 -9.79 2.06 -6.47
N LEU A 110 -8.82 2.81 -6.95
CA LEU A 110 -8.94 3.72 -8.08
C LEU A 110 -8.11 3.18 -9.23
N LEU A 111 -8.80 2.82 -10.31
CA LEU A 111 -8.20 2.43 -11.57
C LEU A 111 -8.24 3.61 -12.52
N SER A 112 -7.08 4.03 -13.01
CA SER A 112 -6.93 5.07 -14.04
C SER A 112 -6.32 4.46 -15.30
N ILE A 113 -6.93 4.72 -16.44
CA ILE A 113 -6.46 4.30 -17.76
C ILE A 113 -6.29 5.58 -18.59
N GLN A 114 -5.07 5.87 -18.99
CA GLN A 114 -4.69 7.14 -19.62
C GLN A 114 -4.05 6.85 -20.98
N ALA A 115 -4.49 7.53 -22.04
CA ALA A 115 -3.89 7.34 -23.36
C ALA A 115 -2.49 7.98 -23.42
N GLU A 116 -1.49 7.24 -23.90
CA GLU A 116 -0.10 7.71 -23.97
C GLU A 116 0.16 8.42 -25.32
N GLY A 117 -0.29 9.67 -25.46
CA GLY A 117 -0.09 10.50 -26.65
C GLY A 117 -1.31 10.56 -27.60
N ASN A 118 -1.23 11.42 -28.62
CA ASN A 118 -2.31 11.58 -29.59
C ASN A 118 -2.30 10.37 -30.55
N GLU A 119 -3.41 9.62 -30.59
CA GLU A 119 -3.62 8.42 -31.44
C GLU A 119 -2.82 7.17 -31.04
N SER A 120 -2.35 7.09 -29.80
CA SER A 120 -1.61 5.93 -29.32
C SER A 120 -2.51 4.74 -28.97
N GLU A 121 -2.07 3.54 -29.36
CA GLU A 121 -2.63 2.28 -28.88
C GLU A 121 -2.10 1.90 -27.50
N LEU A 122 -1.17 2.68 -26.95
CA LEU A 122 -0.61 2.49 -25.63
C LEU A 122 -1.40 3.26 -24.59
N TYR A 123 -1.78 2.55 -23.53
CA TYR A 123 -2.49 3.10 -22.40
C TYR A 123 -1.72 2.83 -21.11
N LYS A 124 -1.51 3.87 -20.33
CA LYS A 124 -1.00 3.78 -18.98
C LYS A 124 -2.11 3.36 -18.05
N VAL A 125 -1.95 2.21 -17.42
CA VAL A 125 -2.88 1.67 -16.44
C VAL A 125 -2.28 1.83 -15.05
N ILE A 126 -2.99 2.52 -14.17
CA ILE A 126 -2.57 2.83 -12.81
C ILE A 126 -3.64 2.35 -11.85
N ILE A 127 -3.24 1.51 -10.90
CA ILE A 127 -4.08 1.08 -9.78
C ILE A 127 -3.55 1.75 -8.52
N ASN A 128 -4.40 2.53 -7.87
CA ASN A 128 -4.12 3.11 -6.56
C ASN A 128 -5.06 2.49 -5.53
N ILE A 129 -4.52 2.16 -4.36
CA ILE A 129 -5.28 1.62 -3.23
C ILE A 129 -5.21 2.59 -2.06
N PHE A 130 -6.36 2.80 -1.44
CA PHE A 130 -6.55 3.68 -0.30
C PHE A 130 -7.24 2.94 0.84
N ASN A 131 -6.89 3.29 2.07
CA ASN A 131 -7.49 2.77 3.30
C ASN A 131 -8.84 3.43 3.64
N ASP A 132 -9.18 4.54 2.98
CA ASP A 132 -10.36 5.33 3.27
C ASP A 132 -11.05 5.89 2.02
N SER A 133 -12.29 6.31 2.21
CA SER A 133 -13.12 6.89 1.14
C SER A 133 -12.69 8.29 0.69
N SER A 134 -11.86 8.98 1.46
CA SER A 134 -11.30 10.29 1.07
C SER A 134 -10.24 10.15 -0.01
N MET A 135 -9.66 8.96 -0.17
CA MET A 135 -8.60 8.65 -1.12
C MET A 135 -7.39 9.61 -0.97
N SER A 136 -7.12 10.05 0.26
CA SER A 136 -6.07 11.04 0.55
C SER A 136 -4.71 10.40 0.78
N GLN A 137 -4.68 9.23 1.42
CA GLN A 137 -3.46 8.47 1.69
C GLN A 137 -3.42 7.19 0.86
N LYS A 138 -2.40 7.10 0.02
CA LYS A 138 -2.15 5.93 -0.83
C LYS A 138 -1.39 4.86 -0.05
N GLU A 139 -1.95 3.67 0.01
CA GLU A 139 -1.32 2.49 0.64
C GLU A 139 -0.46 1.71 -0.35
N ALA A 140 -0.94 1.58 -1.60
CA ALA A 140 -0.21 0.92 -2.66
C ALA A 140 -0.50 1.55 -4.04
N GLN A 141 0.48 1.42 -4.95
CA GLN A 141 0.34 1.78 -6.35
C GLN A 141 1.05 0.76 -7.23
N ILE A 142 0.40 0.34 -8.31
CA ILE A 142 1.04 -0.38 -9.40
C ILE A 142 0.66 0.31 -10.71
N GLU A 143 1.65 0.47 -11.59
CA GLU A 143 1.45 1.03 -12.92
C GLU A 143 2.14 0.18 -13.99
N THR A 144 1.54 0.15 -15.17
CA THR A 144 2.07 -0.53 -16.34
C THR A 144 1.54 0.13 -17.62
N LEU A 145 2.15 -0.20 -18.75
CA LEU A 145 1.70 0.19 -20.08
C LEU A 145 1.12 -1.04 -20.78
N PHE A 146 -0.08 -0.90 -21.34
CA PHE A 146 -0.71 -1.92 -22.16
C PHE A 146 -0.99 -1.39 -23.56
N SER A 147 -0.91 -2.28 -24.55
CA SER A 147 -1.31 -1.99 -25.92
C SER A 147 -2.73 -2.51 -26.13
N TRP A 148 -3.65 -1.66 -26.56
CA TRP A 148 -4.99 -2.04 -27.01
C TRP A 148 -5.13 -1.61 -28.48
N GLU A 149 -5.27 -2.57 -29.38
CA GLU A 149 -5.43 -2.29 -30.81
C GLU A 149 -6.73 -1.52 -31.04
N ASN A 150 -6.64 -0.43 -31.80
CA ASN A 150 -7.85 0.23 -32.28
C ASN A 150 -8.40 -0.58 -33.45
N SER A 151 -9.68 -0.97 -33.41
CA SER A 151 -10.32 -1.84 -34.40
C SER A 151 -10.50 -1.21 -35.80
N LYS A 152 -9.66 -0.25 -36.20
CA LYS A 152 -9.65 0.36 -37.53
C LYS A 152 -8.89 -0.45 -38.59
N ASP A 153 -8.08 -1.45 -38.20
CA ASP A 153 -7.24 -2.22 -39.13
C ASP A 153 -7.75 -3.62 -39.52
N VAL A 154 -9.01 -3.97 -39.22
CA VAL A 154 -9.61 -5.26 -39.65
C VAL A 154 -10.22 -5.18 -41.07
N SER A 155 -9.84 -4.20 -41.90
CA SER A 155 -10.29 -4.11 -43.30
C SER A 155 -9.33 -4.68 -44.34
N ASP A 156 -8.08 -5.01 -44.01
CA ASP A 156 -7.06 -5.40 -45.00
C ASP A 156 -6.63 -6.88 -44.94
N VAL A 157 -7.56 -7.79 -44.63
CA VAL A 157 -7.40 -9.21 -44.98
C VAL A 157 -8.62 -9.69 -45.76
N LYS A 158 -8.69 -9.24 -47.01
CA LYS A 158 -9.32 -9.97 -48.11
C LYS A 158 -8.36 -10.01 -49.28
N GLU A 159 -7.66 -11.13 -49.43
CA GLU A 159 -7.62 -11.96 -50.65
C GLU A 159 -6.81 -13.24 -50.41
#